data_AF-S8AGQ1-F1
#
_entry.id   AF-S8AGQ1-F1
#
_cell.length_a   1.000
_cell.length_b   1.000
_cell.length_c   1.000
_cell.angle_alpha   90.00
_cell.angle_beta   90.00
_cell.angle_gamma   90.00
#
_symmetry.space_group_name_H-M   'P 1'
#
loop_
_entity.id
_entity.type
_entity.pdbx_description
1 polymer ?
#
loop_
_entity_poly.entity_id
_entity_poly.type
_entity_poly.pdbx_seq_one_letter_code
_entity_poly.pdbx_strand_id
1 'polypeptide(L)'
;MLSKASLSSLVLLLSATLTRSMPLELDSLDALEHELDVRTTLPSIDCSGKRTGIHFTDNSACQIPVIGQDPMAHCPQSGILVDPSMTHISADYPTYPTIQKAIDSIQSDRRKYTIVVMAGTYNETLNITRVAPLTILGQTYDPLDQKKNLVKVIGGTANYAGRYTDNAFSASLTVAPNLNASLTGAGPTGFNVSADTPFGNTDFRVYNIDFSNQEFEQANGPALAISISRANAGLYFCGFYSYQDTVYIGKLGNAYFYKNEIAGQTDFLYGFGTAYISNSKLLMRSCGGGVTAWKGTNTTFANKYGVYISSSDLVASNATIAAKMVGKCALGRPWNALHRSVFMDCYMDASIKPQGYIPWSSQPVPETLMGEYGTYGQGWNPSGRMLTQLSNGVPLVMTTELDDNTVKPYRKPEDVFITPDGKSNIGWIDTQFYAW
;
A
#
# COMPACT_ATOMS: atom_id res chain seq x y z
N MET A 1 27.62 -3.38 -66.23
CA MET A 1 27.54 -3.12 -67.69
C MET A 1 26.35 -2.20 -67.92
N LEU A 2 26.61 -1.08 -68.63
CA LEU A 2 25.77 -0.14 -69.42
C LEU A 2 24.25 -0.42 -69.48
N SER A 3 23.31 0.54 -69.45
CA SER A 3 23.21 1.84 -70.17
C SER A 3 22.26 2.81 -69.42
N LYS A 4 22.49 4.13 -69.34
CA LYS A 4 22.18 5.22 -70.32
C LYS A 4 20.80 5.08 -70.99
N ALA A 5 19.96 6.10 -71.20
CA ALA A 5 19.92 7.55 -70.94
C ALA A 5 18.54 8.07 -71.43
N SER A 6 18.13 9.32 -71.09
CA SER A 6 17.55 10.34 -72.01
C SER A 6 16.65 11.36 -71.28
N LEU A 7 17.15 12.59 -71.04
CA LEU A 7 16.75 13.90 -71.62
C LEU A 7 15.48 14.52 -70.96
N SER A 8 15.44 15.80 -70.55
CA SER A 8 15.75 16.99 -71.37
C SER A 8 16.05 18.27 -70.55
N SER A 9 17.03 19.05 -71.08
CA SER A 9 17.19 20.53 -71.19
C SER A 9 16.86 21.46 -70.00
N LEU A 10 17.79 22.19 -69.37
CA LEU A 10 18.75 23.24 -69.81
C LEU A 10 18.14 24.65 -70.00
N VAL A 11 18.31 25.56 -69.02
CA VAL A 11 18.56 27.01 -69.20
C VAL A 11 19.51 27.51 -68.11
N LEU A 12 20.38 28.42 -68.51
CA LEU A 12 21.70 28.77 -67.99
C LEU A 12 21.70 30.12 -67.21
N LEU A 13 22.50 30.18 -66.13
CA LEU A 13 23.44 31.24 -65.72
C LEU A 13 22.95 32.67 -65.29
N LEU A 14 23.21 33.07 -64.02
CA LEU A 14 24.33 33.95 -63.64
C LEU A 14 24.50 34.14 -62.10
N SER A 15 25.77 34.24 -61.70
CA SER A 15 26.42 34.41 -60.39
C SER A 15 25.85 35.38 -59.35
N ALA A 16 25.95 35.01 -58.06
CA ALA A 16 26.94 35.60 -57.13
C ALA A 16 26.99 34.85 -55.79
N THR A 17 28.20 34.47 -55.41
CA THR A 17 28.64 33.87 -54.15
C THR A 17 28.52 34.87 -52.98
N LEU A 18 28.05 34.41 -51.81
CA LEU A 18 28.75 34.65 -50.53
C LEU A 18 28.25 33.70 -49.43
N THR A 19 29.20 32.88 -48.98
CA THR A 19 29.35 32.15 -47.71
C THR A 19 28.42 32.52 -46.54
N ARG A 20 27.75 31.53 -45.92
CA ARG A 20 28.05 31.06 -44.54
C ARG A 20 27.25 29.79 -44.21
N SER A 21 27.96 28.80 -43.70
CA SER A 21 27.49 27.52 -43.17
C SER A 21 26.72 27.68 -41.85
N MET A 22 25.58 26.99 -41.71
CA MET A 22 25.14 26.27 -40.49
C MET A 22 23.86 25.46 -40.81
N PRO A 23 23.73 24.20 -40.32
CA PRO A 23 22.65 23.30 -40.73
C PRO A 23 21.37 23.46 -39.90
N LEU A 24 20.28 23.13 -40.60
CA LEU A 24 18.88 22.97 -40.22
C LEU A 24 18.65 22.23 -38.90
N GLU A 25 17.80 22.81 -38.05
CA GLU A 25 17.10 22.13 -36.96
C GLU A 25 15.65 21.91 -37.43
N LEU A 26 15.24 20.64 -37.55
CA LEU A 26 13.87 20.23 -37.83
C LEU A 26 13.13 20.02 -36.51
N ASP A 27 11.87 20.46 -36.53
CA ASP A 27 10.71 19.90 -35.85
C ASP A 27 10.45 20.25 -34.39
N SER A 28 9.77 21.39 -34.26
CA SER A 28 8.71 21.66 -33.31
C SER A 28 7.59 20.62 -33.38
N LEU A 29 7.36 19.87 -32.29
CA LEU A 29 6.09 19.22 -31.93
C LEU A 29 6.22 18.61 -30.52
N ASP A 30 6.35 19.43 -29.47
CA ASP A 30 6.28 18.96 -28.07
C ASP A 30 6.10 20.11 -27.05
N ALA A 31 5.22 21.08 -27.36
CA ALA A 31 4.89 22.13 -26.40
C ALA A 31 3.48 22.67 -26.65
N LEU A 32 2.44 21.87 -26.38
CA LEU A 32 1.06 22.36 -26.30
C LEU A 32 0.09 21.33 -25.68
N GLU A 33 0.35 20.87 -24.45
CA GLU A 33 -0.72 20.37 -23.55
C GLU A 33 -0.38 20.73 -22.10
N HIS A 34 -0.47 22.02 -21.79
CA HIS A 34 -0.55 22.50 -20.41
C HIS A 34 -1.59 23.64 -20.36
N GLU A 35 -2.51 23.53 -19.40
CA GLU A 35 -3.62 24.43 -19.06
C GLU A 35 -5.00 24.15 -19.69
N LEU A 36 -5.84 23.45 -18.92
CA LEU A 36 -7.08 24.01 -18.34
C LEU A 36 -7.77 22.96 -17.46
N ASP A 37 -7.37 22.88 -16.19
CA ASP A 37 -8.25 22.37 -15.12
C ASP A 37 -8.23 23.36 -13.95
N VAL A 38 -8.90 24.49 -14.17
CA VAL A 38 -9.26 25.42 -13.08
C VAL A 38 -10.55 24.89 -12.45
N ARG A 39 -10.42 23.86 -11.62
CA ARG A 39 -11.36 23.62 -10.52
C ARG A 39 -10.67 24.00 -9.24
N THR A 40 -10.90 25.25 -8.85
CA THR A 40 -10.65 25.76 -7.52
C THR A 40 -11.19 24.78 -6.47
N THR A 41 -10.33 24.46 -5.52
CA THR A 41 -10.63 23.74 -4.29
C THR A 41 -11.73 24.46 -3.52
N LEU A 42 -12.98 24.03 -3.68
CA LEU A 42 -14.04 24.37 -2.74
C LEU A 42 -14.02 23.34 -1.60
N PRO A 43 -14.00 23.78 -0.33
CA PRO A 43 -14.19 22.85 0.78
C PRO A 43 -15.60 22.25 0.70
N SER A 44 -15.71 20.93 0.89
CA SER A 44 -16.99 20.26 1.02
C SER A 44 -17.74 20.81 2.24
N ILE A 45 -18.81 21.55 2.00
CA ILE A 45 -19.74 22.02 3.03
C ILE A 45 -20.71 20.86 3.33
N ASP A 46 -20.64 20.30 4.54
CA ASP A 46 -21.77 19.56 5.10
C ASP A 46 -22.93 20.55 5.34
N CYS A 47 -24.16 20.12 5.03
CA CYS A 47 -25.39 20.91 5.10
C CYS A 47 -25.79 21.35 6.52
N SER A 48 -24.93 21.13 7.52
CA SER A 48 -25.08 21.59 8.90
C SER A 48 -24.37 22.93 9.20
N GLY A 49 -23.65 23.53 8.26
CA GLY A 49 -23.03 24.85 8.43
C GLY A 49 -21.90 24.90 9.48
N LYS A 50 -21.43 23.76 9.99
CA LYS A 50 -20.23 23.69 10.82
C LYS A 50 -19.01 23.49 9.93
N ARG A 51 -18.09 24.47 9.94
CA ARG A 51 -16.72 24.26 9.45
C ARG A 51 -16.04 23.26 10.39
N THR A 52 -16.04 21.98 10.02
CA THR A 52 -15.06 21.03 10.58
C THR A 52 -13.74 21.30 9.88
N GLY A 53 -13.01 22.32 10.34
CA GLY A 53 -11.62 22.46 9.97
C GLY A 53 -10.92 21.18 10.40
N ILE A 54 -10.36 20.43 9.45
CA ILE A 54 -9.35 19.42 9.78
C ILE A 54 -8.24 20.20 10.47
N HIS A 55 -8.15 20.06 11.79
CA HIS A 55 -7.04 20.63 12.54
C HIS A 55 -5.79 19.90 12.09
N PHE A 56 -4.99 20.54 11.23
CA PHE A 56 -3.62 20.12 10.93
C PHE A 56 -2.93 19.82 12.27
N THR A 57 -2.47 18.58 12.48
CA THR A 57 -1.71 18.22 13.68
C THR A 57 -0.45 19.09 13.81
N ASP A 58 0.09 19.15 15.02
CA ASP A 58 1.47 19.60 15.26
C ASP A 58 2.51 18.87 14.38
N ASN A 59 2.20 17.67 13.88
CA ASN A 59 3.10 16.88 13.04
C ASN A 59 3.05 17.25 11.54
N SER A 60 1.96 17.84 11.05
CA SER A 60 1.81 18.14 9.62
C SER A 60 2.80 19.21 9.15
N ALA A 61 3.07 20.22 9.99
CA ALA A 61 4.07 21.25 9.70
C ALA A 61 5.51 20.69 9.70
N CYS A 62 5.76 19.67 10.54
CA CYS A 62 7.05 18.97 10.63
C CYS A 62 7.44 18.21 9.35
N GLN A 63 6.46 17.89 8.50
CA GLN A 63 6.68 17.14 7.26
C GLN A 63 6.98 18.04 6.05
N ILE A 64 6.79 19.35 6.16
CA ILE A 64 7.02 20.25 5.03
C ILE A 64 8.52 20.57 4.92
N PRO A 65 9.17 20.32 3.76
CA PRO A 65 10.55 20.74 3.55
C PRO A 65 10.69 22.26 3.68
N VAL A 66 11.69 22.70 4.44
CA VAL A 66 12.05 24.13 4.57
C VAL A 66 13.42 24.39 3.94
N ILE A 67 13.52 25.45 3.14
CA ILE A 67 14.76 25.80 2.43
C ILE A 67 15.55 26.81 3.27
N GLY A 68 16.83 26.51 3.53
CA GLY A 68 17.74 27.41 4.23
C GLY A 68 17.44 27.60 5.72
N GLN A 69 16.62 26.71 6.30
CA GLN A 69 16.27 26.68 7.71
C GLN A 69 16.48 25.27 8.27
N ASP A 70 16.45 25.14 9.59
CA ASP A 70 16.44 23.85 10.27
C ASP A 70 15.22 23.01 9.84
N PRO A 71 15.40 21.81 9.26
CA PRO A 71 14.32 20.89 8.90
C PRO A 71 13.35 20.56 10.03
N MET A 72 13.79 20.69 11.28
CA MET A 72 13.01 20.41 12.49
C MET A 72 12.34 21.66 13.08
N ALA A 73 12.49 22.84 12.48
CA ALA A 73 12.02 24.13 13.05
C ALA A 73 10.52 24.18 13.35
N HIS A 74 9.71 23.37 12.65
CA HIS A 74 8.26 23.30 12.82
C HIS A 74 7.80 21.98 13.46
N CYS A 75 8.74 21.19 13.97
CA CYS A 75 8.43 19.94 14.65
C CYS A 75 8.17 20.17 16.15
N PRO A 76 7.34 19.32 16.78
CA PRO A 76 7.26 19.26 18.23
C PRO A 76 8.67 19.03 18.82
N GLN A 77 9.00 19.69 19.93
CA GLN A 77 10.28 19.51 20.62
C GLN A 77 10.51 18.02 20.95
N SER A 78 11.74 17.52 20.78
CA SER A 78 12.22 16.14 21.06
C SER A 78 12.08 15.05 19.97
N GLY A 79 12.29 15.40 18.69
CA GLY A 79 12.37 14.43 17.58
C GLY A 79 13.77 13.88 17.28
N ILE A 80 13.84 12.94 16.33
CA ILE A 80 15.06 12.42 15.72
C ILE A 80 15.02 12.78 14.23
N LEU A 81 16.10 13.33 13.68
CA LEU A 81 16.19 13.64 12.24
C LEU A 81 16.93 12.54 11.49
N VAL A 82 16.41 12.17 10.31
CA VAL A 82 17.15 11.40 9.31
C VAL A 82 17.52 12.33 8.15
N ASP A 83 18.81 12.59 8.01
CA ASP A 83 19.40 13.38 6.93
C ASP A 83 20.52 12.57 6.26
N PRO A 84 20.32 12.05 5.04
CA PRO A 84 21.31 11.21 4.38
C PRO A 84 22.60 11.95 4.03
N SER A 85 22.55 13.28 3.94
CA SER A 85 23.72 14.13 3.66
C SER A 85 24.52 14.48 4.92
N MET A 86 23.95 14.25 6.11
CA MET A 86 24.51 14.65 7.41
C MET A 86 24.92 16.13 7.45
N THR A 87 24.16 17.01 6.78
CA THR A 87 24.42 18.45 6.76
C THR A 87 23.67 19.21 7.85
N HIS A 88 22.60 18.62 8.40
CA HIS A 88 21.78 19.21 9.47
C HIS A 88 22.09 18.57 10.84
N ILE A 89 23.22 18.95 11.44
CA ILE A 89 23.63 18.51 12.78
C ILE A 89 23.27 19.59 13.79
N SER A 90 22.50 19.23 14.82
CA SER A 90 22.08 20.13 15.91
C SER A 90 22.44 19.54 17.28
N ALA A 91 22.57 20.41 18.28
CA ALA A 91 22.67 20.00 19.69
C ALA A 91 21.29 19.67 20.29
N ASP A 92 20.20 20.13 19.66
CA ASP A 92 18.84 20.02 20.20
C ASP A 92 18.17 18.67 19.90
N TYR A 93 18.65 17.96 18.88
CA TYR A 93 18.13 16.65 18.47
C TYR A 93 19.22 15.80 17.79
N PRO A 94 19.15 14.46 17.89
CA PRO A 94 20.08 13.59 17.18
C PRO A 94 19.74 13.48 15.69
N THR A 95 20.78 13.43 14.85
CA THR A 95 20.67 13.23 13.40
C THR A 95 21.36 11.94 12.97
N TYR A 96 20.72 11.15 12.11
CA TYR A 96 21.26 9.91 11.56
C TYR A 96 21.25 9.91 10.03
N PRO A 97 22.21 9.24 9.38
CA PRO A 97 22.29 9.21 7.91
C PRO A 97 21.29 8.22 7.27
N THR A 98 20.69 7.34 8.05
CA THR A 98 19.82 6.27 7.55
C THR A 98 18.64 6.06 8.48
N ILE A 99 17.53 5.55 7.94
CA ILE A 99 16.30 5.38 8.73
C ILE A 99 16.50 4.27 9.77
N GLN A 100 17.17 3.16 9.39
CA GLN A 100 17.40 2.07 10.34
C GLN A 100 18.29 2.50 11.52
N LYS A 101 19.29 3.35 11.30
CA LYS A 101 20.13 3.86 12.41
C LYS A 101 19.34 4.74 13.39
N ALA A 102 18.40 5.55 12.89
CA ALA A 102 17.50 6.29 13.76
C ALA A 102 16.61 5.35 14.59
N ILE A 103 16.06 4.29 13.97
CA ILE A 103 15.29 3.25 14.68
C ILE A 103 16.16 2.55 15.75
N ASP A 104 17.40 2.20 15.43
CA ASP A 104 18.31 1.51 16.35
C ASP A 104 18.71 2.37 17.55
N SER A 105 18.65 3.70 17.42
CA SER A 105 18.92 4.65 18.52
C SER A 105 17.83 4.69 19.60
N ILE A 106 16.63 4.20 19.27
CA ILE A 106 15.48 4.24 20.17
C ILE A 106 15.62 3.18 21.26
N GLN A 107 15.36 3.59 22.50
CA GLN A 107 15.33 2.67 23.62
C GLN A 107 14.05 1.83 23.60
N SER A 108 14.15 0.57 24.03
CA SER A 108 12.99 -0.32 24.15
C SER A 108 12.24 -0.07 25.45
N ASP A 109 11.63 1.12 25.57
CA ASP A 109 10.87 1.55 26.74
C ASP A 109 9.41 1.91 26.39
N ARG A 110 8.75 2.78 27.17
CA ARG A 110 7.36 3.23 26.91
C ARG A 110 7.26 4.70 26.49
N ARG A 111 8.39 5.36 26.22
CA ARG A 111 8.39 6.74 25.74
C ARG A 111 7.96 6.77 24.28
N LYS A 112 7.31 7.86 23.89
CA LYS A 112 6.94 8.10 22.50
C LYS A 112 8.14 8.69 21.77
N TYR A 113 8.46 8.14 20.60
CA TYR A 113 9.52 8.63 19.73
C TYR A 113 8.95 9.10 18.40
N THR A 114 9.49 10.20 17.88
CA THR A 114 9.17 10.71 16.55
C THR A 114 10.45 10.78 15.73
N ILE A 115 10.46 10.11 14.58
CA ILE A 115 11.53 10.21 13.57
C ILE A 115 10.99 11.04 12.40
N VAL A 116 11.74 12.04 11.97
CA VAL A 116 11.45 12.87 10.79
C VAL A 116 12.45 12.50 9.71
N VAL A 117 11.96 12.12 8.53
CA VAL A 117 12.77 11.63 7.43
C VAL A 117 12.80 12.65 6.31
N MET A 118 13.98 13.17 6.00
CA MET A 118 14.15 14.12 4.90
C MET A 118 13.87 13.47 3.55
N ALA A 119 13.43 14.28 2.59
CA ALA A 119 13.20 13.89 1.21
C ALA A 119 14.40 13.13 0.63
N GLY A 120 14.14 12.01 -0.04
CA GLY A 120 15.20 11.17 -0.57
C GLY A 120 14.76 9.75 -0.86
N THR A 121 15.67 9.01 -1.49
CA THR A 121 15.53 7.58 -1.76
C THR A 121 16.49 6.81 -0.86
N TYR A 122 15.94 5.92 -0.05
CA TYR A 122 16.63 5.12 0.96
C TYR A 122 16.61 3.65 0.53
N ASN A 123 17.76 3.12 0.12
CA ASN A 123 17.91 1.71 -0.23
C ASN A 123 18.23 0.91 1.04
N GLU A 124 17.20 0.60 1.81
CA GLU A 124 17.31 -0.03 3.13
C GLU A 124 16.17 -1.03 3.38
N THR A 125 16.47 -2.01 4.24
CA THR A 125 15.43 -2.82 4.90
C THR A 125 15.26 -2.31 6.33
N LEU A 126 14.03 -2.00 6.70
CA LEU A 126 13.69 -1.46 8.00
C LEU A 126 13.09 -2.54 8.92
N ASN A 127 13.54 -2.58 10.17
CA ASN A 127 13.06 -3.54 11.17
C ASN A 127 12.75 -2.84 12.50
N ILE A 128 11.45 -2.74 12.80
CA ILE A 128 10.92 -2.16 14.03
C ILE A 128 10.75 -3.26 15.08
N THR A 129 11.82 -3.54 15.82
CA THR A 129 11.83 -4.49 16.94
C THR A 129 11.55 -3.87 18.31
N ARG A 130 11.48 -2.53 18.36
CA ARG A 130 11.27 -1.76 19.60
C ARG A 130 9.80 -1.76 20.00
N VAL A 131 9.55 -1.90 21.31
CA VAL A 131 8.19 -1.85 21.89
C VAL A 131 7.69 -0.43 22.12
N ALA A 132 8.60 0.55 22.17
CA ALA A 132 8.29 1.95 22.39
C ALA A 132 7.39 2.49 21.27
N PRO A 133 6.29 3.22 21.58
CA PRO A 133 5.49 3.89 20.57
C PRO A 133 6.36 4.74 19.64
N LEU A 134 6.18 4.56 18.33
CA LEU A 134 7.05 5.15 17.32
C LEU A 134 6.21 5.76 16.20
N THR A 135 6.41 7.05 15.96
CA THR A 135 5.89 7.76 14.80
C THR A 135 7.03 8.08 13.83
N ILE A 136 6.90 7.70 12.56
CA ILE A 136 7.83 8.07 11.51
C ILE A 136 7.11 9.00 10.52
N LEU A 137 7.66 10.18 10.32
CA LEU A 137 7.12 11.24 9.47
C LEU A 137 8.04 11.41 8.24
N GLY A 138 7.53 11.09 7.06
CA GLY A 138 8.22 11.41 5.80
C GLY A 138 7.96 12.84 5.38
N GLN A 139 8.98 13.51 4.85
CA GLN A 139 8.78 14.81 4.20
C GLN A 139 7.88 14.68 2.97
N THR A 140 7.01 15.66 2.80
CA THR A 140 6.02 15.75 1.72
C THR A 140 5.68 17.20 1.43
N TYR A 141 5.27 17.51 0.20
CA TYR A 141 4.72 18.83 -0.10
C TYR A 141 3.28 19.01 0.40
N ASP A 142 2.57 17.92 0.70
CA ASP A 142 1.22 17.95 1.29
C ASP A 142 1.02 16.70 2.17
N PRO A 143 0.90 16.86 3.51
CA PRO A 143 0.64 15.77 4.44
C PRO A 143 -0.65 15.00 4.18
N LEU A 144 -1.61 15.60 3.47
CA LEU A 144 -2.93 15.00 3.20
C LEU A 144 -3.08 14.46 1.76
N ASP A 145 -2.00 14.48 0.96
CA ASP A 145 -1.95 13.91 -0.39
C ASP A 145 -0.74 12.96 -0.52
N GLN A 146 -1.04 11.65 -0.57
CA GLN A 146 -0.03 10.61 -0.74
C GLN A 146 0.85 10.82 -1.98
N LYS A 147 0.33 11.45 -3.05
CA LYS A 147 1.11 11.70 -4.28
C LYS A 147 2.20 12.75 -4.11
N LYS A 148 2.23 13.46 -2.99
CA LYS A 148 3.20 14.51 -2.68
C LYS A 148 4.35 14.03 -1.80
N ASN A 149 4.35 12.75 -1.42
CA ASN A 149 5.42 12.11 -0.66
C ASN A 149 6.78 12.30 -1.36
N LEU A 150 7.82 12.62 -0.57
CA LEU A 150 9.19 12.83 -1.07
C LEU A 150 10.17 11.78 -0.56
N VAL A 151 9.72 10.90 0.33
CA VAL A 151 10.53 9.84 0.93
C VAL A 151 10.16 8.51 0.32
N LYS A 152 11.16 7.84 -0.26
CA LYS A 152 11.02 6.50 -0.85
C LYS A 152 11.96 5.54 -0.15
N VAL A 153 11.44 4.43 0.35
CA VAL A 153 12.22 3.32 0.89
C VAL A 153 12.15 2.17 -0.11
N ILE A 154 13.31 1.72 -0.59
CA ILE A 154 13.43 0.69 -1.62
C ILE A 154 14.15 -0.52 -1.01
N GLY A 155 13.42 -1.62 -0.90
CA GLY A 155 13.98 -2.95 -0.71
C GLY A 155 14.18 -3.66 -2.04
N GLY A 156 14.97 -4.73 -2.03
CA GLY A 156 15.30 -5.52 -3.23
C GLY A 156 15.56 -6.96 -2.83
N THR A 157 14.53 -7.65 -2.35
CA THR A 157 14.63 -9.06 -1.98
C THR A 157 13.32 -9.75 -2.28
N ALA A 158 13.38 -10.96 -2.84
CA ALA A 158 12.22 -11.82 -3.04
C ALA A 158 12.56 -13.27 -2.70
N ASN A 159 11.56 -14.03 -2.25
CA ASN A 159 11.67 -15.46 -2.04
C ASN A 159 11.24 -16.24 -3.29
N TYR A 160 12.18 -16.49 -4.19
CA TYR A 160 11.96 -17.28 -5.40
C TYR A 160 12.87 -18.49 -5.42
N ALA A 161 12.42 -19.59 -6.05
CA ALA A 161 13.19 -20.84 -6.14
C ALA A 161 13.72 -21.36 -4.78
N GLY A 162 13.02 -21.06 -3.67
CA GLY A 162 13.43 -21.45 -2.32
C GLY A 162 14.68 -20.72 -1.81
N ARG A 163 15.00 -19.53 -2.32
CA ARG A 163 16.14 -18.70 -1.90
C ARG A 163 16.15 -18.44 -0.39
N TYR A 164 14.97 -18.28 0.21
CA TYR A 164 14.81 -18.13 1.66
C TYR A 164 13.92 -19.23 2.21
N THR A 165 14.12 -19.52 3.50
CA THR A 165 13.29 -20.49 4.23
C THR A 165 11.86 -20.00 4.46
N ASP A 166 11.62 -18.69 4.35
CA ASP A 166 10.31 -18.07 4.54
C ASP A 166 10.19 -16.73 3.77
N ASN A 167 8.96 -16.27 3.53
CA ASN A 167 8.67 -15.00 2.85
C ASN A 167 9.01 -13.78 3.72
N ALA A 168 9.06 -13.93 5.05
CA ALA A 168 9.36 -12.83 5.97
C ALA A 168 10.71 -12.14 5.70
N PHE A 169 11.66 -12.85 5.09
CA PHE A 169 12.98 -12.32 4.74
C PHE A 169 12.96 -11.33 3.57
N SER A 170 11.84 -11.22 2.83
CA SER A 170 11.75 -10.33 1.68
C SER A 170 11.16 -8.95 1.98
N ALA A 171 10.76 -8.67 3.23
CA ALA A 171 10.08 -7.43 3.58
C ALA A 171 11.01 -6.20 3.57
N SER A 172 10.60 -5.13 2.87
CA SER A 172 11.27 -3.82 2.95
C SER A 172 11.07 -3.15 4.31
N LEU A 173 9.88 -3.28 4.92
CA LEU A 173 9.57 -2.84 6.28
C LEU A 173 8.99 -4.00 7.10
N THR A 174 9.59 -4.29 8.24
CA THR A 174 9.06 -5.25 9.23
C THR A 174 8.72 -4.55 10.53
N VAL A 175 7.51 -4.77 11.05
CA VAL A 175 7.06 -4.32 12.37
C VAL A 175 6.69 -5.56 13.18
N ALA A 176 7.63 -6.02 14.01
CA ALA A 176 7.47 -7.22 14.81
C ALA A 176 8.47 -7.26 15.97
N PRO A 177 8.15 -7.91 17.10
CA PRO A 177 9.07 -8.00 18.24
C PRO A 177 10.37 -8.74 17.90
N ASN A 178 10.33 -9.66 16.94
CA ASN A 178 11.49 -10.40 16.43
C ASN A 178 11.12 -11.13 15.11
N LEU A 179 12.12 -11.71 14.44
CA LEU A 179 11.93 -12.45 13.19
C LEU A 179 10.98 -13.64 13.33
N ASN A 180 11.04 -14.40 14.42
CA ASN A 180 10.19 -15.58 14.62
C ASN A 180 8.70 -15.23 14.64
N ALA A 181 8.35 -14.04 15.12
CA ALA A 181 6.98 -13.53 15.06
C ALA A 181 6.52 -13.19 13.63
N SER A 182 7.45 -12.84 12.74
CA SER A 182 7.18 -12.46 11.35
C SER A 182 7.10 -13.63 10.39
N LEU A 183 7.60 -14.81 10.78
CA LEU A 183 7.62 -15.98 9.90
C LEU A 183 6.20 -16.38 9.47
N THR A 184 6.03 -16.60 8.18
CA THR A 184 4.74 -16.89 7.56
C THR A 184 4.38 -18.37 7.71
N GLY A 185 5.29 -19.26 7.30
CA GLY A 185 5.14 -20.70 7.26
C GLY A 185 4.11 -21.25 6.25
N ALA A 186 4.25 -22.55 5.99
CA ALA A 186 3.36 -23.29 5.09
C ALA A 186 2.11 -23.83 5.81
N GLY A 187 1.15 -24.33 5.03
CA GLY A 187 -0.05 -24.98 5.54
C GLY A 187 -1.02 -24.05 6.28
N PRO A 188 -2.07 -24.62 6.90
CA PRO A 188 -3.18 -23.84 7.43
C PRO A 188 -2.80 -22.94 8.60
N THR A 189 -1.83 -23.36 9.41
CA THR A 189 -1.47 -22.64 10.64
C THR A 189 -0.19 -21.81 10.51
N GLY A 190 0.60 -21.98 9.44
CA GLY A 190 1.94 -21.40 9.36
C GLY A 190 2.89 -21.92 10.45
N PHE A 191 4.03 -21.26 10.62
CA PHE A 191 4.99 -21.61 11.67
C PHE A 191 4.45 -21.27 13.07
N ASN A 192 4.77 -22.11 14.05
CA ASN A 192 4.38 -21.82 15.43
C ASN A 192 5.14 -20.58 15.95
N VAL A 193 4.43 -19.70 16.66
CA VAL A 193 5.05 -18.58 17.37
C VAL A 193 5.03 -18.92 18.84
N SER A 194 6.19 -18.91 19.49
CA SER A 194 6.32 -19.33 20.88
C SER A 194 5.41 -18.50 21.80
N ALA A 195 4.82 -19.15 22.81
CA ALA A 195 3.84 -18.52 23.70
C ALA A 195 4.42 -17.36 24.53
N ASP A 196 5.73 -17.40 24.81
CA ASP A 196 6.51 -16.38 25.50
C ASP A 196 6.96 -15.22 24.59
N THR A 197 6.70 -15.29 23.28
CA THR A 197 7.02 -14.19 22.37
C THR A 197 6.22 -12.95 22.79
N PRO A 198 6.87 -11.80 23.06
CA PRO A 198 6.16 -10.61 23.50
C PRO A 198 5.27 -10.05 22.39
N PHE A 199 4.40 -9.13 22.74
CA PHE A 199 3.82 -8.22 21.77
C PHE A 199 4.88 -7.14 21.46
N GLY A 200 5.05 -6.79 20.18
CA GLY A 200 5.99 -5.79 19.72
C GLY A 200 5.47 -4.38 19.93
N ASN A 201 5.63 -3.53 18.92
CA ASN A 201 5.15 -2.15 18.99
C ASN A 201 3.62 -2.11 19.10
N THR A 202 3.10 -1.39 20.09
CA THR A 202 1.65 -1.29 20.36
C THR A 202 1.02 -0.03 19.76
N ASP A 203 1.82 0.89 19.23
CA ASP A 203 1.42 2.19 18.67
C ASP A 203 2.49 2.65 17.66
N PHE A 204 2.70 1.85 16.60
CA PHE A 204 3.55 2.22 15.48
C PHE A 204 2.74 3.04 14.48
N ARG A 205 3.28 4.17 14.03
CA ARG A 205 2.65 5.04 13.03
C ARG A 205 3.65 5.47 11.98
N VAL A 206 3.23 5.47 10.73
CA VAL A 206 4.01 5.99 9.62
C VAL A 206 3.16 6.87 8.71
N TYR A 207 3.73 7.99 8.30
CA TYR A 207 3.06 9.02 7.50
C TYR A 207 3.91 9.38 6.29
N ASN A 208 3.30 9.44 5.11
CA ASN A 208 3.89 10.05 3.90
C ASN A 208 5.25 9.48 3.47
N ILE A 209 5.40 8.15 3.57
CA ILE A 209 6.56 7.42 3.06
C ILE A 209 6.09 6.35 2.09
N ASP A 210 6.77 6.23 0.96
CA ASP A 210 6.52 5.20 -0.03
C ASP A 210 7.49 4.02 0.14
N PHE A 211 6.97 2.84 0.44
CA PHE A 211 7.71 1.60 0.57
C PHE A 211 7.56 0.75 -0.69
N SER A 212 8.68 0.44 -1.34
CA SER A 212 8.70 -0.43 -2.50
C SER A 212 9.64 -1.61 -2.32
N ASN A 213 9.25 -2.74 -2.88
CA ASN A 213 10.14 -3.85 -3.13
C ASN A 213 10.33 -3.98 -4.64
N GLN A 214 11.58 -3.79 -5.10
CA GLN A 214 11.93 -3.68 -6.51
C GLN A 214 12.84 -4.81 -6.98
N GLU A 215 12.84 -5.98 -6.31
CA GLU A 215 13.64 -7.13 -6.77
C GLU A 215 13.28 -7.54 -8.21
N PHE A 216 11.99 -7.49 -8.55
CA PHE A 216 11.51 -7.82 -9.88
C PHE A 216 10.46 -6.82 -10.37
N GLU A 217 10.50 -6.53 -11.68
CA GLU A 217 9.48 -5.74 -12.37
C GLU A 217 8.23 -6.56 -12.77
N GLN A 218 8.07 -7.76 -12.19
CA GLN A 218 6.92 -8.65 -12.37
C GLN A 218 6.79 -9.61 -11.18
N ALA A 219 5.64 -10.28 -11.03
CA ALA A 219 5.52 -11.35 -10.05
C ALA A 219 6.46 -12.52 -10.39
N ASN A 220 7.44 -12.75 -9.53
CA ASN A 220 8.43 -13.83 -9.66
C ASN A 220 8.77 -14.42 -8.29
N GLY A 221 7.76 -14.58 -7.44
CA GLY A 221 7.90 -15.01 -6.05
C GLY A 221 7.58 -13.90 -5.03
N PRO A 222 7.27 -14.25 -3.77
CA PRO A 222 6.95 -13.32 -2.70
C PRO A 222 8.00 -12.24 -2.44
N ALA A 223 7.60 -10.98 -2.51
CA ALA A 223 8.46 -9.82 -2.32
C ALA A 223 7.70 -8.76 -1.51
N LEU A 224 7.86 -8.77 -0.19
CA LEU A 224 7.02 -7.95 0.68
C LEU A 224 7.49 -6.49 0.64
N ALA A 225 6.56 -5.54 0.49
CA ALA A 225 6.83 -4.14 0.81
C ALA A 225 6.73 -3.91 2.32
N ILE A 226 5.78 -4.58 2.98
CA ILE A 226 5.58 -4.47 4.42
C ILE A 226 5.13 -5.80 5.05
N SER A 227 5.63 -6.04 6.26
CA SER A 227 5.27 -7.15 7.16
C SER A 227 4.94 -6.60 8.56
N ILE A 228 3.75 -6.88 9.08
CA ILE A 228 3.32 -6.48 10.43
C ILE A 228 2.87 -7.71 11.18
N SER A 229 3.52 -8.04 12.30
CA SER A 229 3.22 -9.24 13.10
C SER A 229 3.35 -8.96 14.58
N ARG A 230 2.39 -9.42 15.40
CA ARG A 230 2.36 -9.15 16.86
C ARG A 230 2.60 -7.67 17.19
N ALA A 231 2.00 -6.78 16.42
CA ALA A 231 2.16 -5.34 16.54
C ALA A 231 0.88 -4.64 16.09
N ASN A 232 0.71 -3.38 16.52
CA ASN A 232 -0.34 -2.50 16.02
C ASN A 232 0.31 -1.38 15.19
N ALA A 233 -0.18 -1.19 13.97
CA ALA A 233 0.42 -0.25 13.01
C ALA A 233 -0.64 0.61 12.31
N GLY A 234 -0.56 1.92 12.47
CA GLY A 234 -1.30 2.90 11.67
C GLY A 234 -0.47 3.42 10.51
N LEU A 235 -1.01 3.37 9.29
CA LEU A 235 -0.32 3.73 8.05
C LEU A 235 -1.14 4.77 7.29
N TYR A 236 -0.58 5.96 7.11
CA TYR A 236 -1.33 7.14 6.67
C TYR A 236 -0.64 7.77 5.47
N PHE A 237 -1.38 7.90 4.37
CA PHE A 237 -0.87 8.56 3.16
C PHE A 237 0.46 7.98 2.65
N CYS A 238 0.67 6.67 2.79
CA CYS A 238 1.85 5.95 2.33
C CYS A 238 1.59 5.22 1.00
N GLY A 239 2.67 4.93 0.29
CA GLY A 239 2.69 3.99 -0.83
C GLY A 239 3.25 2.63 -0.41
N PHE A 240 2.66 1.53 -0.89
CA PHE A 240 3.16 0.16 -0.70
C PHE A 240 3.17 -0.58 -2.03
N TYR A 241 4.35 -0.92 -2.53
CA TYR A 241 4.54 -1.28 -3.93
C TYR A 241 5.34 -2.57 -4.10
N SER A 242 4.72 -3.62 -4.63
CA SER A 242 5.40 -4.84 -5.07
C SER A 242 4.56 -5.58 -6.12
N TYR A 243 4.74 -6.89 -6.30
CA TYR A 243 3.98 -7.72 -7.22
C TYR A 243 3.30 -8.89 -6.53
N GLN A 244 4.06 -9.82 -5.97
CA GLN A 244 3.51 -10.92 -5.19
C GLN A 244 3.72 -10.66 -3.71
N ASP A 245 2.68 -10.88 -2.90
CA ASP A 245 2.73 -10.81 -1.43
C ASP A 245 3.15 -9.42 -0.92
N THR A 246 2.57 -8.33 -1.44
CA THR A 246 3.01 -6.94 -1.14
C THR A 246 2.86 -6.55 0.33
N VAL A 247 1.70 -6.83 0.93
CA VAL A 247 1.36 -6.50 2.31
C VAL A 247 1.08 -7.80 3.06
N TYR A 248 1.92 -8.09 4.06
CA TYR A 248 1.72 -9.20 4.97
C TYR A 248 1.26 -8.72 6.35
N ILE A 249 0.08 -9.16 6.78
CA ILE A 249 -0.35 -9.01 8.18
C ILE A 249 -0.27 -10.36 8.87
N GLY A 250 0.82 -10.59 9.60
CA GLY A 250 1.06 -11.84 10.30
C GLY A 250 0.24 -12.03 11.57
N LYS A 251 0.57 -13.07 12.31
CA LYS A 251 -0.20 -13.50 13.49
C LYS A 251 -0.25 -12.40 14.54
N LEU A 252 -1.45 -12.15 15.09
CA LEU A 252 -1.70 -11.10 16.08
C LEU A 252 -1.26 -9.69 15.62
N GLY A 253 -1.04 -9.49 14.32
CA GLY A 253 -0.80 -8.17 13.74
C GLY A 253 -2.14 -7.45 13.51
N ASN A 254 -2.18 -6.16 13.84
CA ASN A 254 -3.30 -5.27 13.55
C ASN A 254 -2.77 -4.08 12.74
N ALA A 255 -3.39 -3.82 11.58
CA ALA A 255 -2.93 -2.77 10.68
C ALA A 255 -4.10 -1.93 10.17
N TYR A 256 -4.04 -0.62 10.40
CA TYR A 256 -5.00 0.35 9.89
C TYR A 256 -4.36 1.20 8.80
N PHE A 257 -4.92 1.15 7.59
CA PHE A 257 -4.46 1.90 6.43
C PHE A 257 -5.49 2.99 6.11
N TYR A 258 -5.06 4.25 6.05
CA TYR A 258 -5.89 5.38 5.61
C TYR A 258 -5.25 6.17 4.48
N LYS A 259 -6.00 6.36 3.37
CA LYS A 259 -5.57 7.11 2.19
C LYS A 259 -4.21 6.69 1.62
N ASN A 260 -3.96 5.39 1.59
CA ASN A 260 -2.74 4.81 1.03
C ASN A 260 -2.91 4.45 -0.44
N GLU A 261 -1.79 4.27 -1.13
CA GLU A 261 -1.74 3.61 -2.43
C GLU A 261 -1.03 2.26 -2.26
N ILE A 262 -1.70 1.15 -2.58
CA ILE A 262 -1.17 -0.20 -2.43
C ILE A 262 -1.22 -0.88 -3.78
N ALA A 263 -0.07 -1.24 -4.35
CA ALA A 263 0.01 -1.87 -5.66
C ALA A 263 0.60 -3.27 -5.61
N GLY A 264 -0.03 -4.19 -6.34
CA GLY A 264 0.42 -5.57 -6.46
C GLY A 264 -0.27 -6.33 -7.58
N GLN A 265 0.03 -7.62 -7.67
CA GLN A 265 -0.47 -8.55 -8.68
C GLN A 265 -1.06 -9.80 -8.03
N THR A 266 -0.23 -10.58 -7.34
CA THR A 266 -0.62 -11.90 -6.80
C THR A 266 -0.71 -11.85 -5.30
N ASP A 267 -1.91 -12.11 -4.77
CA ASP A 267 -2.18 -12.22 -3.33
C ASP A 267 -1.60 -11.05 -2.55
N PHE A 268 -1.69 -9.84 -3.12
CA PHE A 268 -0.87 -8.73 -2.66
C PHE A 268 -1.32 -8.15 -1.32
N LEU A 269 -2.52 -8.49 -0.86
CA LEU A 269 -2.92 -8.39 0.54
C LEU A 269 -3.08 -9.81 1.09
N TYR A 270 -2.16 -10.25 1.95
CA TYR A 270 -2.23 -11.59 2.51
C TYR A 270 -1.86 -11.63 3.99
N GLY A 271 -2.29 -12.68 4.69
CA GLY A 271 -1.94 -12.79 6.09
C GLY A 271 -2.80 -13.70 6.94
N PHE A 272 -2.63 -13.48 8.24
CA PHE A 272 -3.33 -14.09 9.36
C PHE A 272 -4.08 -13.07 10.20
N GLY A 273 -3.50 -11.89 10.46
CA GLY A 273 -4.02 -10.94 11.46
C GLY A 273 -5.24 -10.16 10.98
N THR A 274 -5.33 -8.89 11.38
CA THR A 274 -6.45 -8.00 11.04
C THR A 274 -5.93 -6.79 10.27
N ALA A 275 -6.45 -6.57 9.06
CA ALA A 275 -6.22 -5.37 8.28
C ALA A 275 -7.53 -4.60 8.09
N TYR A 276 -7.51 -3.30 8.31
CA TYR A 276 -8.61 -2.42 7.89
C TYR A 276 -8.05 -1.33 6.99
N ILE A 277 -8.52 -1.27 5.75
CA ILE A 277 -8.04 -0.38 4.69
C ILE A 277 -9.17 0.56 4.32
N SER A 278 -8.96 1.87 4.50
CA SER A 278 -9.98 2.89 4.33
C SER A 278 -9.51 3.98 3.37
N ASN A 279 -10.41 4.45 2.50
CA ASN A 279 -10.18 5.56 1.57
C ASN A 279 -8.89 5.43 0.73
N SER A 280 -8.50 4.20 0.40
CA SER A 280 -7.21 3.91 -0.23
C SER A 280 -7.38 3.48 -1.68
N LYS A 281 -6.29 3.42 -2.43
CA LYS A 281 -6.24 2.91 -3.80
C LYS A 281 -5.53 1.57 -3.82
N LEU A 282 -6.22 0.54 -4.31
CA LEU A 282 -5.69 -0.78 -4.57
C LEU A 282 -5.39 -0.88 -6.08
N LEU A 283 -4.11 -0.80 -6.43
CA LEU A 283 -3.64 -0.74 -7.81
C LEU A 283 -3.19 -2.11 -8.30
N MET A 284 -4.00 -2.73 -9.17
CA MET A 284 -3.69 -4.03 -9.77
C MET A 284 -2.68 -3.84 -10.91
N ARG A 285 -1.46 -4.34 -10.74
CA ARG A 285 -0.38 -4.30 -11.74
C ARG A 285 -0.51 -5.36 -12.83
N SER A 286 -1.24 -6.42 -12.53
CA SER A 286 -1.67 -7.49 -13.43
C SER A 286 -2.67 -8.36 -12.66
N CYS A 287 -3.24 -9.37 -13.31
CA CYS A 287 -4.14 -10.33 -12.65
C CYS A 287 -3.42 -11.66 -12.44
N GLY A 288 -3.20 -12.06 -11.18
CA GLY A 288 -2.71 -13.37 -10.78
C GLY A 288 -3.19 -13.67 -9.37
N GLY A 289 -3.60 -14.91 -9.06
CA GLY A 289 -4.20 -15.20 -7.76
C GLY A 289 -5.42 -14.31 -7.47
N GLY A 290 -5.45 -13.67 -6.29
CA GLY A 290 -6.43 -12.63 -5.97
C GLY A 290 -5.82 -11.37 -5.35
N VAL A 291 -6.62 -10.32 -5.18
CA VAL A 291 -6.24 -9.14 -4.39
C VAL A 291 -6.00 -9.54 -2.93
N THR A 292 -6.89 -10.38 -2.38
CA THR A 292 -6.82 -10.85 -0.98
C THR A 292 -6.58 -12.36 -0.86
N ALA A 293 -5.73 -12.78 0.09
CA ALA A 293 -5.54 -14.18 0.44
C ALA A 293 -5.27 -14.35 1.94
N TRP A 294 -6.24 -14.89 2.70
CA TRP A 294 -6.16 -14.93 4.16
C TRP A 294 -6.20 -16.32 4.76
N LYS A 295 -5.57 -16.47 5.92
CA LYS A 295 -5.72 -17.60 6.84
C LYS A 295 -6.52 -17.13 8.05
N GLY A 296 -7.70 -17.69 8.28
CA GLY A 296 -8.51 -17.33 9.45
C GLY A 296 -8.33 -18.24 10.67
N THR A 297 -7.53 -19.29 10.55
CA THR A 297 -7.23 -20.22 11.65
C THR A 297 -6.19 -19.62 12.61
N ASN A 298 -6.16 -20.13 13.85
CA ASN A 298 -5.13 -19.90 14.88
C ASN A 298 -5.36 -18.72 15.87
N THR A 299 -6.48 -18.74 16.60
CA THR A 299 -6.56 -18.10 17.93
C THR A 299 -7.27 -18.98 18.93
N THR A 300 -6.94 -18.81 20.21
CA THR A 300 -7.63 -19.42 21.36
C THR A 300 -8.84 -18.60 21.82
N PHE A 301 -9.20 -17.54 21.09
CA PHE A 301 -10.23 -16.56 21.45
C PHE A 301 -11.00 -16.09 20.20
N ALA A 302 -12.19 -15.52 20.38
CA ALA A 302 -12.98 -14.96 19.28
C ALA A 302 -12.22 -13.80 18.62
N ASN A 303 -11.91 -13.92 17.33
CA ASN A 303 -11.16 -12.92 16.58
C ASN A 303 -11.92 -12.47 15.33
N LYS A 304 -11.50 -11.32 14.81
CA LYS A 304 -11.96 -10.76 13.53
C LYS A 304 -10.84 -10.71 12.51
N TYR A 305 -9.93 -11.69 12.54
CA TYR A 305 -8.89 -11.83 11.54
C TYR A 305 -9.47 -11.86 10.13
N GLY A 306 -8.80 -11.16 9.24
CA GLY A 306 -9.28 -10.87 7.92
C GLY A 306 -8.82 -9.51 7.45
N VAL A 307 -9.24 -9.18 6.24
CA VAL A 307 -8.99 -7.88 5.62
C VAL A 307 -10.32 -7.22 5.27
N TYR A 308 -10.50 -6.00 5.75
CA TYR A 308 -11.72 -5.20 5.57
C TYR A 308 -11.35 -3.96 4.80
N ILE A 309 -11.92 -3.78 3.63
CA ILE A 309 -11.57 -2.70 2.70
C ILE A 309 -12.81 -1.85 2.54
N SER A 310 -12.71 -0.57 2.89
CA SER A 310 -13.84 0.36 2.94
C SER A 310 -13.57 1.62 2.13
N SER A 311 -14.58 2.07 1.37
CA SER A 311 -14.56 3.34 0.62
C SER A 311 -13.31 3.52 -0.23
N SER A 312 -12.84 2.44 -0.85
CA SER A 312 -11.55 2.37 -1.54
C SER A 312 -11.75 2.03 -3.02
N ASP A 313 -10.77 2.40 -3.84
CA ASP A 313 -10.81 2.16 -5.29
C ASP A 313 -9.98 0.92 -5.64
N LEU A 314 -10.57 -0.02 -6.39
CA LEU A 314 -9.86 -1.12 -7.02
C LEU A 314 -9.74 -0.84 -8.52
N VAL A 315 -8.53 -0.54 -8.97
CA VAL A 315 -8.28 -0.15 -10.37
C VAL A 315 -7.02 -0.77 -10.92
N ALA A 316 -6.95 -0.92 -12.24
CA ALA A 316 -5.69 -1.21 -12.92
C ALA A 316 -4.65 -0.11 -12.60
N SER A 317 -3.39 -0.49 -12.39
CA SER A 317 -2.35 0.44 -11.96
C SER A 317 -2.00 1.50 -13.01
N ASN A 318 -2.32 1.26 -14.28
CA ASN A 318 -2.21 2.24 -15.35
C ASN A 318 -3.15 1.91 -16.52
N ALA A 319 -3.42 2.92 -17.36
CA ALA A 319 -4.34 2.80 -18.49
C ALA A 319 -3.88 1.79 -19.56
N THR A 320 -2.56 1.63 -19.75
CA THR A 320 -1.98 0.76 -20.77
C THR A 320 -2.25 -0.72 -20.53
N ILE A 321 -2.40 -1.13 -19.26
CA ILE A 321 -2.72 -2.52 -18.89
C ILE A 321 -4.23 -2.75 -18.65
N ALA A 322 -5.00 -1.69 -18.38
CA ALA A 322 -6.42 -1.79 -18.00
C ALA A 322 -7.25 -2.60 -19.00
N ALA A 323 -7.13 -2.30 -20.29
CA ALA A 323 -7.87 -3.00 -21.35
C ALA A 323 -7.54 -4.52 -21.39
N LYS A 324 -6.33 -4.91 -21.03
CA LYS A 324 -5.91 -6.32 -20.99
C LYS A 324 -6.42 -7.06 -19.76
N MET A 325 -6.89 -6.35 -18.73
CA MET A 325 -7.29 -6.89 -17.44
C MET A 325 -8.80 -7.02 -17.27
N VAL A 326 -9.60 -6.50 -18.20
CA VAL A 326 -11.07 -6.53 -18.15
C VAL A 326 -11.60 -7.94 -17.83
N GLY A 327 -12.32 -8.07 -16.72
CA GLY A 327 -12.92 -9.31 -16.25
C GLY A 327 -11.94 -10.39 -15.78
N LYS A 328 -10.67 -10.06 -15.49
CA LYS A 328 -9.61 -11.05 -15.22
C LYS A 328 -9.11 -11.10 -13.78
N CYS A 329 -9.25 -10.05 -12.99
CA CYS A 329 -8.70 -9.97 -11.63
C CYS A 329 -9.70 -10.46 -10.58
N ALA A 330 -9.27 -11.29 -9.64
CA ALA A 330 -10.12 -11.77 -8.55
C ALA A 330 -9.99 -10.87 -7.32
N LEU A 331 -11.10 -10.62 -6.61
CA LEU A 331 -11.12 -9.94 -5.31
C LEU A 331 -10.34 -10.71 -4.24
N GLY A 332 -10.29 -12.03 -4.37
CA GLY A 332 -9.49 -12.86 -3.50
C GLY A 332 -9.61 -14.33 -3.78
N ARG A 333 -8.86 -15.10 -3.00
CA ARG A 333 -8.96 -16.55 -2.92
C ARG A 333 -8.66 -17.02 -1.50
N PRO A 334 -9.37 -18.04 -1.00
CA PRO A 334 -9.24 -18.45 0.39
C PRO A 334 -7.97 -19.26 0.61
N TRP A 335 -6.90 -18.63 1.10
CA TRP A 335 -5.64 -19.33 1.31
C TRP A 335 -5.82 -20.55 2.22
N ASN A 336 -6.63 -20.44 3.26
CA ASN A 336 -7.08 -21.57 4.09
C ASN A 336 -8.50 -21.34 4.65
N ALA A 337 -8.97 -22.33 5.42
CA ALA A 337 -10.22 -22.25 6.16
C ALA A 337 -10.31 -20.95 6.97
N LEU A 338 -11.55 -20.49 7.20
CA LEU A 338 -11.83 -19.25 7.90
C LEU A 338 -11.32 -17.97 7.20
N HIS A 339 -10.88 -18.06 5.94
CA HIS A 339 -10.56 -16.86 5.14
C HIS A 339 -11.67 -15.82 5.29
N ARG A 340 -11.27 -14.57 5.54
CA ARG A 340 -12.19 -13.46 5.63
C ARG A 340 -11.65 -12.28 4.84
N SER A 341 -12.38 -11.87 3.81
CA SER A 341 -12.20 -10.56 3.21
C SER A 341 -13.54 -9.92 2.90
N VAL A 342 -13.67 -8.64 3.20
CA VAL A 342 -14.91 -7.88 3.00
C VAL A 342 -14.59 -6.56 2.30
N PHE A 343 -15.27 -6.29 1.18
CA PHE A 343 -15.20 -5.04 0.45
C PHE A 343 -16.48 -4.24 0.70
N MET A 344 -16.35 -3.00 1.16
CA MET A 344 -17.46 -2.14 1.60
C MET A 344 -17.40 -0.79 0.91
N ASP A 345 -18.45 -0.42 0.17
CA ASP A 345 -18.54 0.87 -0.55
C ASP A 345 -17.33 1.13 -1.47
N CYS A 346 -16.76 0.07 -2.03
CA CYS A 346 -15.60 0.17 -2.89
C CYS A 346 -16.03 0.36 -4.35
N TYR A 347 -15.32 1.26 -5.05
CA TYR A 347 -15.39 1.32 -6.50
C TYR A 347 -14.51 0.23 -7.11
N MET A 348 -15.02 -0.46 -8.14
CA MET A 348 -14.32 -1.50 -8.89
C MET A 348 -14.34 -1.16 -10.38
N ASP A 349 -13.16 -0.99 -10.98
CA ASP A 349 -13.07 -0.86 -12.43
C ASP A 349 -13.38 -2.18 -13.16
N ALA A 350 -13.40 -2.13 -14.49
CA ALA A 350 -13.73 -3.27 -15.34
C ALA A 350 -12.78 -4.47 -15.19
N SER A 351 -11.66 -4.35 -14.46
CA SER A 351 -10.68 -5.43 -14.29
C SER A 351 -11.23 -6.61 -13.48
N ILE A 352 -12.21 -6.38 -12.60
CA ILE A 352 -12.70 -7.40 -11.67
C ILE A 352 -13.51 -8.49 -12.39
N LYS A 353 -13.23 -9.75 -12.05
CA LYS A 353 -13.94 -10.93 -12.51
C LYS A 353 -15.44 -10.83 -12.17
N PRO A 354 -16.36 -11.23 -13.06
CA PRO A 354 -17.79 -11.25 -12.77
C PRO A 354 -18.17 -12.04 -11.52
N GLN A 355 -17.48 -13.15 -11.22
CA GLN A 355 -17.71 -13.94 -10.01
C GLN A 355 -17.10 -13.36 -8.72
N GLY A 356 -16.24 -12.33 -8.81
CA GLY A 356 -15.52 -11.74 -7.69
C GLY A 356 -14.35 -12.60 -7.23
N TYR A 357 -14.62 -13.76 -6.62
CA TYR A 357 -13.61 -14.63 -6.00
C TYR A 357 -13.29 -15.86 -6.84
N ILE A 358 -12.13 -16.48 -6.57
CA ILE A 358 -11.71 -17.75 -7.20
C ILE A 358 -11.31 -18.77 -6.13
N PRO A 359 -11.45 -20.08 -6.41
CA PRO A 359 -11.04 -21.11 -5.47
C PRO A 359 -9.52 -21.18 -5.32
N TRP A 360 -9.09 -21.64 -4.14
CA TRP A 360 -7.68 -21.91 -3.88
C TRP A 360 -7.18 -23.17 -4.62
N SER A 361 -8.02 -24.20 -4.65
CA SER A 361 -7.75 -25.47 -5.34
C SER A 361 -9.06 -26.08 -5.88
N SER A 362 -9.01 -27.30 -6.41
CA SER A 362 -10.23 -28.01 -6.84
C SER A 362 -11.15 -28.44 -5.70
N GLN A 363 -10.72 -28.27 -4.44
CA GLN A 363 -11.52 -28.58 -3.25
C GLN A 363 -12.02 -27.29 -2.58
N PRO A 364 -13.29 -27.25 -2.13
CA PRO A 364 -13.81 -26.13 -1.34
C PRO A 364 -12.98 -25.91 -0.08
N VAL A 365 -12.80 -24.63 0.27
CA VAL A 365 -12.17 -24.23 1.54
C VAL A 365 -13.29 -23.83 2.51
N PRO A 366 -13.42 -24.49 3.67
CA PRO A 366 -14.58 -24.33 4.53
C PRO A 366 -14.57 -23.03 5.33
N GLU A 367 -15.77 -22.61 5.76
CA GLU A 367 -16.00 -21.53 6.74
C GLU A 367 -15.45 -20.16 6.33
N THR A 368 -15.45 -19.88 5.03
CA THR A 368 -14.91 -18.64 4.48
C THR A 368 -15.98 -17.54 4.41
N LEU A 369 -15.58 -16.29 4.61
CA LEU A 369 -16.37 -15.09 4.33
C LEU A 369 -15.67 -14.30 3.23
N MET A 370 -16.29 -14.28 2.05
CA MET A 370 -15.87 -13.54 0.88
C MET A 370 -16.98 -12.54 0.56
N GLY A 371 -16.93 -11.38 1.21
CA GLY A 371 -18.05 -10.47 1.34
C GLY A 371 -17.94 -9.19 0.50
N GLU A 372 -19.06 -8.72 -0.02
CA GLU A 372 -19.23 -7.39 -0.59
C GLU A 372 -20.41 -6.69 0.07
N TYR A 373 -20.33 -5.37 0.24
CA TYR A 373 -21.43 -4.53 0.71
C TYR A 373 -21.37 -3.20 -0.01
N GLY A 374 -22.40 -2.84 -0.77
CA GLY A 374 -22.48 -1.53 -1.43
C GLY A 374 -21.35 -1.25 -2.42
N THR A 375 -20.67 -2.29 -2.93
CA THR A 375 -19.63 -2.13 -3.95
C THR A 375 -20.28 -1.75 -5.29
N TYR A 376 -19.55 -0.99 -6.10
CA TYR A 376 -20.10 -0.41 -7.34
C TYR A 376 -19.02 -0.25 -8.41
N GLY A 377 -19.43 0.17 -9.61
CA GLY A 377 -18.53 0.33 -10.76
C GLY A 377 -18.63 -0.81 -11.76
N GLN A 378 -17.84 -0.75 -12.83
CA GLN A 378 -17.94 -1.68 -13.96
C GLN A 378 -17.56 -3.12 -13.60
N GLY A 379 -16.71 -3.30 -12.57
CA GLY A 379 -16.29 -4.62 -12.07
C GLY A 379 -17.27 -5.28 -11.10
N TRP A 380 -18.27 -4.54 -10.62
CA TRP A 380 -19.33 -5.08 -9.78
C TRP A 380 -20.42 -5.69 -10.67
N ASN A 381 -20.63 -7.00 -10.53
CA ASN A 381 -21.56 -7.77 -11.34
C ASN A 381 -22.37 -8.71 -10.45
N PRO A 382 -23.56 -8.29 -9.97
CA PRO A 382 -24.34 -9.08 -9.00
C PRO A 382 -24.77 -10.44 -9.57
N SER A 383 -25.20 -10.50 -10.83
CA SER A 383 -25.55 -11.78 -11.48
C SER A 383 -24.34 -12.71 -11.59
N GLY A 384 -23.16 -12.15 -11.86
CA GLY A 384 -21.90 -12.88 -11.87
C GLY A 384 -21.51 -13.43 -10.50
N ARG A 385 -21.77 -12.70 -9.40
CA ARG A 385 -21.51 -13.16 -8.03
C ARG A 385 -22.35 -14.36 -7.65
N MET A 386 -23.61 -14.40 -8.11
CA MET A 386 -24.53 -15.52 -7.88
C MET A 386 -24.11 -16.80 -8.61
N LEU A 387 -23.34 -16.67 -9.70
CA LEU A 387 -22.76 -17.80 -10.43
C LEU A 387 -21.51 -18.29 -9.69
N THR A 388 -21.74 -18.97 -8.57
CA THR A 388 -20.68 -19.65 -7.80
C THR A 388 -19.97 -20.67 -8.69
N GLN A 389 -18.65 -20.84 -8.55
CA GLN A 389 -17.98 -21.93 -9.25
C GLN A 389 -18.42 -23.25 -8.66
N LEU A 390 -19.12 -24.10 -9.42
CA LEU A 390 -19.62 -25.39 -8.94
C LEU A 390 -18.66 -26.53 -9.31
N SER A 391 -18.45 -27.47 -8.39
CA SER A 391 -17.91 -28.80 -8.65
C SER A 391 -18.93 -29.83 -8.21
N ASN A 392 -19.44 -30.66 -9.13
CA ASN A 392 -20.45 -31.70 -8.85
C ASN A 392 -21.68 -31.17 -8.08
N GLY A 393 -22.11 -29.94 -8.35
CA GLY A 393 -23.26 -29.31 -7.67
C GLY A 393 -22.93 -28.62 -6.34
N VAL A 394 -21.69 -28.65 -5.87
CA VAL A 394 -21.23 -27.96 -4.65
C VAL A 394 -20.42 -26.72 -5.03
N PRO A 395 -20.72 -25.53 -4.47
CA PRO A 395 -19.89 -24.34 -4.65
C PRO A 395 -18.46 -24.54 -4.14
N LEU A 396 -17.47 -24.35 -5.02
CA LEU A 396 -16.05 -24.25 -4.69
C LEU A 396 -15.73 -22.93 -3.98
N VAL A 397 -16.44 -21.86 -4.34
CA VAL A 397 -16.34 -20.51 -3.76
C VAL A 397 -17.70 -19.81 -3.88
N MET A 398 -18.10 -19.10 -2.83
CA MET A 398 -19.30 -18.26 -2.81
C MET A 398 -18.95 -16.82 -2.45
N THR A 399 -19.31 -15.89 -3.32
CA THR A 399 -19.26 -14.45 -3.02
C THR A 399 -20.56 -14.07 -2.33
N THR A 400 -20.47 -13.51 -1.14
CA THR A 400 -21.61 -13.14 -0.29
C THR A 400 -21.87 -11.66 -0.41
N GLU A 401 -23.04 -11.29 -0.94
CA GLU A 401 -23.54 -9.92 -0.82
C GLU A 401 -24.11 -9.73 0.59
N LEU A 402 -23.55 -8.80 1.35
CA LEU A 402 -23.96 -8.46 2.70
C LEU A 402 -25.04 -7.37 2.67
N ASP A 403 -25.90 -7.39 3.67
CA ASP A 403 -26.87 -6.33 3.99
C ASP A 403 -26.43 -5.53 5.22
N ASP A 404 -27.24 -4.53 5.62
CA ASP A 404 -26.96 -3.65 6.75
C ASP A 404 -26.74 -4.41 8.08
N ASN A 405 -27.41 -5.56 8.26
CA ASN A 405 -27.31 -6.35 9.48
C ASN A 405 -26.05 -7.23 9.49
N THR A 406 -25.73 -7.82 8.35
CA THR A 406 -24.64 -8.78 8.19
C THR A 406 -23.29 -8.07 8.01
N VAL A 407 -23.27 -6.82 7.53
CA VAL A 407 -22.05 -5.99 7.47
C VAL A 407 -21.68 -5.34 8.81
N LYS A 408 -22.67 -5.08 9.68
CA LYS A 408 -22.50 -4.39 10.97
C LYS A 408 -21.30 -4.87 11.81
N PRO A 409 -20.99 -6.18 11.92
CA PRO A 409 -19.86 -6.67 12.70
C PRO A 409 -18.47 -6.36 12.14
N TYR A 410 -18.38 -5.63 11.02
CA TYR A 410 -17.16 -5.34 10.29
C TYR A 410 -17.08 -3.88 9.81
N ARG A 411 -18.12 -3.09 10.06
CA ARG A 411 -18.35 -1.82 9.36
C ARG A 411 -17.30 -0.78 9.69
N LYS A 412 -16.87 -0.74 10.95
CA LYS A 412 -15.89 0.22 11.47
C LYS A 412 -14.64 -0.48 11.99
N PRO A 413 -13.49 0.19 12.01
CA PRO A 413 -12.29 -0.37 12.64
C PRO A 413 -12.48 -0.84 14.09
N GLU A 414 -13.31 -0.18 14.91
CA GLU A 414 -13.65 -0.67 16.27
C GLU A 414 -14.39 -2.01 16.30
N ASP A 415 -15.05 -2.41 15.22
CA ASP A 415 -15.78 -3.68 15.14
C ASP A 415 -14.84 -4.87 14.91
N VAL A 416 -13.63 -4.62 14.37
CA VAL A 416 -12.68 -5.67 13.96
C VAL A 416 -11.38 -5.65 14.76
N PHE A 417 -10.94 -4.48 15.21
CA PHE A 417 -9.81 -4.38 16.13
C PHE A 417 -10.33 -4.56 17.54
N ILE A 418 -10.39 -5.81 17.99
CA ILE A 418 -10.88 -6.19 19.30
C ILE A 418 -9.81 -6.86 20.14
N THR A 419 -9.90 -6.67 21.45
CA THR A 419 -9.14 -7.43 22.44
C THR A 419 -9.67 -8.87 22.54
N PRO A 420 -8.91 -9.80 23.17
CA PRO A 420 -9.39 -11.17 23.39
C PRO A 420 -10.69 -11.28 24.20
N ASP A 421 -11.02 -10.29 25.05
CA ASP A 421 -12.29 -10.19 25.77
C ASP A 421 -13.40 -9.46 24.98
N GLY A 422 -13.16 -9.15 23.70
CA GLY A 422 -14.16 -8.61 22.77
C GLY A 422 -14.40 -7.11 22.86
N LYS A 423 -13.53 -6.35 23.54
CA LYS A 423 -13.62 -4.88 23.59
C LYS A 423 -12.88 -4.25 22.42
N SER A 424 -13.32 -3.06 22.00
CA SER A 424 -12.61 -2.28 20.98
C SER A 424 -11.18 -1.94 21.40
N ASN A 425 -10.24 -2.05 20.46
CA ASN A 425 -8.81 -1.82 20.63
C ASN A 425 -8.27 -0.95 19.48
N ILE A 426 -8.66 0.33 19.49
CA ILE A 426 -8.35 1.31 18.45
C ILE A 426 -7.48 2.49 18.94
N GLY A 427 -7.05 2.49 20.21
CA GLY A 427 -6.33 3.64 20.80
C GLY A 427 -4.97 3.96 20.16
N TRP A 428 -4.44 3.03 19.37
CA TRP A 428 -3.21 3.18 18.58
C TRP A 428 -3.47 3.76 17.18
N ILE A 429 -4.73 3.85 16.75
CA ILE A 429 -5.13 4.53 15.52
C ILE A 429 -5.16 6.03 15.80
N ASP A 430 -4.56 6.81 14.90
CA ASP A 430 -4.71 8.26 14.90
C ASP A 430 -6.19 8.66 14.74
N THR A 431 -6.74 9.26 15.79
CA THR A 431 -8.15 9.65 15.88
C THR A 431 -8.57 10.64 14.81
N GLN A 432 -7.63 11.41 14.23
CA GLN A 432 -7.94 12.34 13.14
C GLN A 432 -8.42 11.64 11.88
N PHE A 433 -8.01 10.39 11.68
CA PHE A 433 -8.28 9.62 10.46
C PHE A 433 -9.28 8.49 10.71
N TYR A 434 -9.92 8.48 11.88
CA TYR A 434 -10.81 7.40 12.32
C TYR A 434 -12.18 7.86 12.83
N ALA A 435 -12.36 9.15 13.15
CA ALA A 435 -13.62 9.65 13.68
C ALA A 435 -14.62 10.04 12.57
N TRP A 436 -15.78 9.36 12.55
CA TRP A 436 -16.99 9.80 11.87
C TRP A 436 -18.16 9.82 12.86
#